data_AF-A0A5B6TTE5-F1
#
_entry.id   AF-A0A5B6TTE5-F1
#
_cell.length_a   1.000
_cell.length_b   1.000
_cell.length_c   1.000
_cell.angle_alpha   90.00
_cell.angle_beta   90.00
_cell.angle_gamma   90.00
#
_symmetry.space_group_name_H-M   'P 1'
#
loop_
_entity.id
_entity.type
_entity.pdbx_description
1 polymer ?
#
loop_
_entity_poly.entity_id
_entity_poly.type
_entity_poly.pdbx_seq_one_letter_code
_entity_poly.pdbx_strand_id
1 'polypeptide(L)'
;MDRLNLSTDYYATSDADGRFQHGVIFHITRNKAGGSISTPVGRFYTWRPEIHPEGYFDHSRVDCYVDDHRLAPEPSWLARTLLGALVELGSVSEPIWLGWHRSKELDGEERGKVFDLD
;
A
#
# COMPACT_ATOMS: atom_id res chain seq x y z
N MET A 1 11.37 -6.35 6.05
CA MET A 1 10.13 -6.22 5.27
C MET A 1 9.20 -7.34 5.66
N ASP A 2 8.10 -6.96 6.30
CA ASP A 2 7.09 -7.85 6.87
C ASP A 2 5.85 -7.86 5.98
N ARG A 3 5.08 -8.94 6.07
CA ARG A 3 3.87 -9.16 5.29
C ARG A 3 2.63 -8.97 6.15
N LEU A 4 1.72 -8.12 5.69
CA LEU A 4 0.39 -7.92 6.25
C LEU A 4 -0.65 -8.46 5.28
N ASN A 5 -1.39 -9.49 5.66
CA ASN A 5 -2.45 -10.04 4.81
C ASN A 5 -3.67 -9.11 4.82
N LEU A 6 -4.17 -8.76 3.63
CA LEU A 6 -5.36 -7.91 3.47
C LEU A 6 -6.59 -8.76 3.15
N SER A 7 -6.43 -9.77 2.31
CA SER A 7 -7.42 -10.79 2.05
C SER A 7 -6.74 -12.06 1.51
N THR A 8 -7.52 -13.03 1.03
CA THR A 8 -6.99 -14.24 0.38
C THR A 8 -6.05 -13.93 -0.78
N ASP A 9 -6.38 -12.89 -1.56
CA ASP A 9 -5.71 -12.57 -2.83
C ASP A 9 -4.85 -11.31 -2.75
N TYR A 10 -4.81 -10.62 -1.61
CA TYR A 10 -4.05 -9.39 -1.44
C TYR A 10 -3.25 -9.36 -0.15
N TYR A 11 -2.03 -8.81 -0.23
CA TYR A 11 -1.20 -8.54 0.93
C TYR A 11 -0.39 -7.25 0.73
N ALA A 12 -0.06 -6.59 1.83
CA ALA A 12 0.86 -5.46 1.87
C ALA A 12 2.22 -5.91 2.41
N THR A 13 3.27 -5.19 2.00
CA THR A 13 4.62 -5.32 2.56
C THR A 13 5.00 -4.01 3.24
N SER A 14 5.70 -4.07 4.36
CA SER A 14 6.22 -2.88 5.03
C SER A 14 7.47 -2.32 4.36
N ASP A 15 7.82 -1.11 4.75
CA ASP A 15 9.13 -0.48 4.54
C ASP A 15 10.30 -1.33 5.06
N ALA A 16 11.53 -0.87 4.77
CA ALA A 16 12.76 -1.56 5.15
C ALA A 16 12.86 -1.80 6.67
N ASP A 17 12.31 -0.88 7.48
CA ASP A 17 12.34 -0.91 8.94
C ASP A 17 11.20 -1.74 9.57
N GLY A 18 10.30 -2.28 8.75
CA GLY A 18 9.19 -3.10 9.22
C GLY A 18 7.98 -2.30 9.74
N ARG A 19 7.96 -0.97 9.58
CA ARG A 19 7.04 -0.09 10.34
C ARG A 19 5.70 0.18 9.68
N PHE A 20 5.50 -0.24 8.43
CA PHE A 20 4.30 0.07 7.63
C PHE A 20 4.01 1.59 7.56
N GLN A 21 5.06 2.40 7.52
CA GLN A 21 4.96 3.83 7.20
C GLN A 21 4.76 4.05 5.70
N HIS A 22 5.31 3.16 4.89
CA HIS A 22 5.04 3.07 3.47
C HIS A 22 5.23 1.64 3.02
N GLY A 23 4.68 1.29 1.86
CA GLY A 23 4.80 -0.06 1.37
C GLY A 23 4.10 -0.31 0.04
N VAL A 24 4.29 -1.53 -0.45
CA VAL A 24 3.70 -2.00 -1.70
C VAL A 24 2.62 -3.03 -1.39
N ILE A 25 1.50 -2.91 -2.10
CA ILE A 25 0.37 -3.84 -2.04
C ILE A 25 0.45 -4.74 -3.26
N PHE A 26 0.32 -6.05 -3.03
CA PHE A 26 0.40 -7.07 -4.05
C PHE A 26 -0.91 -7.83 -4.17
N HIS A 27 -1.31 -8.11 -5.40
CA HIS A 27 -2.21 -9.22 -5.71
C HIS A 27 -1.36 -10.50 -5.79
N ILE A 28 -1.83 -11.59 -5.17
CA ILE A 28 -1.15 -12.88 -5.17
C ILE A 28 -2.00 -13.95 -5.85
N THR A 29 -1.41 -14.66 -6.81
CA THR A 29 -2.01 -15.86 -7.40
C THR A 29 -1.18 -17.07 -7.00
N ARG A 30 -1.85 -18.11 -6.50
CA ARG A 30 -1.21 -19.37 -6.08
C ARG A 30 -1.61 -20.49 -7.03
N ASN A 31 -0.66 -21.31 -7.45
CA ASN A 31 -0.91 -22.47 -8.28
C ASN A 31 -1.09 -23.73 -7.42
N LYS A 32 -1.67 -24.79 -8.00
CA LYS A 32 -1.94 -26.06 -7.29
C LYS A 32 -0.68 -26.79 -6.83
N ALA A 33 0.47 -26.49 -7.41
CA ALA A 33 1.76 -27.08 -7.05
C ALA A 33 2.47 -26.34 -5.91
N GLY A 34 1.84 -25.31 -5.32
CA GLY A 34 2.39 -24.54 -4.20
C GLY A 34 3.22 -23.31 -4.61
N GLY A 35 3.40 -23.06 -5.90
CA GLY A 35 4.04 -21.83 -6.39
C GLY A 35 3.12 -20.62 -6.32
N SER A 36 3.69 -19.41 -6.27
CA SER A 36 2.92 -18.17 -6.28
C SER A 36 3.59 -17.07 -7.09
N ILE A 37 2.76 -16.19 -7.66
CA ILE A 37 3.18 -14.97 -8.35
C ILE A 37 2.53 -13.79 -7.63
N SER A 38 3.33 -12.78 -7.32
CA SER A 38 2.88 -11.52 -6.73
C SER A 38 3.03 -10.40 -7.75
N THR A 39 1.94 -9.66 -7.98
CA THR A 39 1.92 -8.51 -8.88
C THR A 39 1.64 -7.26 -8.05
N PRO A 40 2.49 -6.21 -8.11
CA PRO A 40 2.20 -4.96 -7.43
C PRO A 40 0.93 -4.34 -8.04
N VAL A 41 0.03 -3.89 -7.18
CA VAL A 41 -1.27 -3.29 -7.57
C VAL A 41 -1.54 -1.97 -6.87
N GLY A 42 -0.60 -1.51 -6.04
CA GLY A 42 -0.72 -0.25 -5.36
C GLY A 42 0.38 -0.04 -4.33
N ARG A 43 0.35 1.13 -3.73
CA ARG A 43 1.25 1.57 -2.66
C ARG A 43 0.46 2.31 -1.60
N PHE A 44 1.00 2.38 -0.40
CA PHE A 44 0.39 3.15 0.65
C PHE A 44 1.42 3.94 1.43
N TYR A 45 0.94 4.98 2.10
CA TYR A 45 1.70 5.82 3.00
C TYR A 45 0.87 6.07 4.25
N THR A 46 1.51 5.97 5.41
CA THR A 46 0.93 6.31 6.71
C THR A 46 1.80 7.35 7.39
N TRP A 47 1.16 8.35 7.97
CA TRP A 47 1.85 9.37 8.75
C TRP A 47 0.89 10.07 9.69
N ARG A 48 1.44 10.84 10.63
CA ARG A 48 0.68 11.76 11.48
C ARG A 48 1.21 13.17 11.19
N PRO A 49 0.40 14.10 10.68
CA PRO A 49 0.86 15.46 10.42
C PRO A 49 1.39 16.11 11.69
N GLU A 50 2.60 16.67 11.66
CA GLU A 50 3.15 17.42 12.81
C GLU A 50 2.49 18.81 12.93
N ILE A 51 2.10 19.39 11.79
CA ILE A 51 1.37 20.65 11.71
C ILE A 51 0.00 20.33 11.11
N HIS A 52 -1.05 20.45 11.92
CA HIS A 52 -2.41 20.21 11.45
C HIS A 52 -2.90 21.44 10.67
N PRO A 53 -3.44 21.25 9.44
CA PRO A 53 -4.15 22.31 8.75
C PRO A 53 -5.26 22.87 9.65
N GLU A 54 -5.48 24.18 9.62
CA GLU A 54 -6.54 24.82 10.41
C GLU A 54 -7.88 24.10 10.22
N GLY A 55 -8.53 23.73 11.33
CA GLY A 55 -9.82 23.03 11.32
C GLY A 55 -9.77 21.50 11.35
N TYR A 56 -8.59 20.88 11.42
CA TYR A 56 -8.47 19.43 11.62
C TYR A 56 -8.06 19.08 13.06
N PHE A 57 -8.69 18.06 13.64
CA PHE A 57 -8.17 17.42 14.86
C PHE A 57 -6.86 16.68 14.57
N ASP A 58 -6.10 16.38 15.62
CA ASP A 58 -4.97 15.48 15.52
C ASP A 58 -5.44 14.09 15.05
N HIS A 59 -4.85 13.59 13.97
CA HIS A 59 -5.27 12.37 13.27
C HIS A 59 -4.11 11.71 12.55
N SER A 60 -4.18 10.38 12.42
CA SER A 60 -3.34 9.65 11.48
C SER A 60 -3.89 9.80 10.07
N ARG A 61 -3.02 9.79 9.07
CA ARG A 61 -3.39 9.75 7.65
C ARG A 61 -2.91 8.46 7.02
N VAL A 62 -3.78 7.85 6.23
CA VAL A 62 -3.49 6.68 5.41
C VAL A 62 -3.90 7.02 3.99
N ASP A 63 -2.94 7.12 3.08
CA ASP A 63 -3.23 7.31 1.65
C ASP A 63 -2.89 6.03 0.89
N CYS A 64 -3.89 5.48 0.21
CA CYS A 64 -3.78 4.27 -0.61
C CYS A 64 -3.83 4.62 -2.10
N TYR A 65 -2.73 4.40 -2.81
CA TYR A 65 -2.62 4.60 -4.25
C TYR A 65 -2.77 3.26 -4.95
N VAL A 66 -3.77 3.14 -5.80
CA VAL A 66 -4.12 1.91 -6.48
C VAL A 66 -3.78 2.05 -7.95
N ASP A 67 -2.93 1.16 -8.45
CA ASP A 67 -2.43 1.24 -9.81
C ASP A 67 -3.56 0.96 -10.82
N ASP A 68 -3.52 1.64 -11.97
CA ASP A 68 -4.38 1.38 -13.12
C ASP A 68 -4.00 0.06 -13.79
N HIS A 69 -4.26 -1.04 -13.09
CA HIS A 69 -3.89 -2.39 -13.47
C HIS A 69 -5.10 -3.31 -13.36
N ARG A 70 -5.23 -4.26 -14.28
CA ARG A 70 -6.40 -5.17 -14.37
C ARG A 70 -6.60 -6.08 -13.14
N LEU A 71 -5.57 -6.27 -12.34
CA LEU A 71 -5.61 -7.05 -11.09
C LEU A 71 -5.81 -6.17 -9.86
N ALA A 72 -5.81 -4.85 -10.02
CA ALA A 72 -6.09 -3.95 -8.94
C ALA A 72 -7.62 -3.94 -8.69
N PRO A 73 -8.06 -4.09 -7.43
CA PRO A 73 -9.48 -4.04 -7.08
C PRO A 73 -9.96 -2.58 -7.03
N GLU A 74 -11.25 -2.38 -6.71
CA GLU A 74 -11.77 -1.03 -6.51
C GLU A 74 -10.98 -0.27 -5.42
N PRO A 75 -10.50 0.95 -5.69
CA PRO A 75 -9.59 1.66 -4.78
C PRO A 75 -10.13 1.84 -3.36
N SER A 76 -11.43 2.13 -3.23
CA SER A 76 -12.09 2.31 -1.94
C SER A 76 -12.16 1.02 -1.13
N TRP A 77 -12.32 -0.13 -1.79
CA TRP A 77 -12.26 -1.43 -1.14
C TRP A 77 -10.85 -1.68 -0.61
N LEU A 78 -9.84 -1.52 -1.45
CA LEU A 78 -8.45 -1.79 -1.06
C LEU A 78 -8.00 -0.91 0.10
N ALA A 79 -8.33 0.38 0.05
CA ALA A 79 -7.99 1.34 1.09
C ALA A 79 -8.63 0.99 2.44
N ARG A 80 -9.91 0.60 2.44
CA ARG A 80 -10.61 0.21 3.67
C ARG A 80 -10.08 -1.11 4.23
N THR A 81 -9.79 -2.08 3.38
CA THR A 81 -9.21 -3.36 3.80
C THR A 81 -7.80 -3.15 4.37
N LEU A 82 -6.98 -2.33 3.71
CA LEU A 82 -5.67 -1.92 4.22
C LEU A 82 -5.79 -1.25 5.60
N LEU A 83 -6.69 -0.27 5.73
CA LEU A 83 -6.90 0.43 6.99
C LEU A 83 -7.28 -0.52 8.12
N GLY A 84 -8.23 -1.43 7.88
CA GLY A 84 -8.63 -2.44 8.87
C GLY A 84 -7.44 -3.26 9.35
N ALA A 85 -6.63 -3.76 8.41
CA ALA A 85 -5.44 -4.55 8.75
C ALA A 85 -4.37 -3.73 9.51
N LEU A 86 -4.16 -2.46 9.16
CA LEU A 86 -3.20 -1.58 9.86
C LEU A 86 -3.67 -1.21 11.27
N VAL A 87 -4.97 -1.01 11.47
CA VAL A 87 -5.57 -0.77 12.79
C VAL A 87 -5.47 -2.02 13.66
N GLU A 88 -5.79 -3.20 13.11
CA GLU A 88 -5.65 -4.48 13.82
C GLU A 88 -4.19 -4.77 14.22
N LEU A 89 -3.24 -4.40 13.36
CA LEU A 89 -1.81 -4.49 13.66
C LEU A 89 -1.34 -3.45 14.71
N GLY A 90 -2.11 -2.38 14.92
CA GLY A 90 -1.74 -1.26 15.80
C GLY A 90 -0.78 -0.25 15.17
N SER A 91 -0.59 -0.28 13.85
CA SER A 91 0.29 0.64 13.12
C SER A 91 -0.30 2.05 12.99
N VAL A 92 -1.62 2.17 13.01
CA VAL A 92 -2.35 3.45 12.99
C VAL A 92 -3.53 3.39 13.95
N SER A 93 -3.94 4.53 14.49
CA SER A 93 -5.09 4.62 15.39
C SER A 93 -5.95 5.83 15.10
N GLU A 94 -7.24 5.73 15.47
CA GLU A 94 -8.20 6.82 15.36
C GLU A 94 -7.80 8.05 16.21
N PRO A 95 -8.13 9.27 15.76
CA PRO A 95 -8.83 9.62 14.51
C PRO A 95 -8.00 9.38 13.25
N ILE A 96 -8.64 8.97 12.13
CA ILE A 96 -7.94 8.65 10.88
C ILE A 96 -8.59 9.35 9.69
N TRP A 97 -7.76 9.96 8.84
CA TRP A 97 -8.13 10.34 7.48
C TRP A 97 -7.67 9.25 6.50
N LEU A 98 -8.62 8.63 5.79
CA LEU A 98 -8.34 7.63 4.76
C LEU A 98 -8.50 8.24 3.37
N GLY A 99 -7.39 8.45 2.66
CA GLY A 99 -7.35 8.81 1.26
C GLY A 99 -7.21 7.58 0.36
N TRP A 100 -7.86 7.61 -0.82
CA TRP A 100 -7.61 6.62 -1.86
C TRP A 100 -7.54 7.28 -3.24
N HIS A 101 -6.67 6.75 -4.09
CA HIS A 101 -6.31 7.35 -5.37
C HIS A 101 -6.17 6.26 -6.42
N ARG A 102 -6.44 6.60 -7.69
CA ARG A 102 -5.92 5.82 -8.82
C ARG A 102 -4.60 6.42 -9.26
N SER A 103 -3.58 5.60 -9.41
CA SER A 103 -2.26 5.97 -9.93
C SER A 103 -2.00 5.27 -11.25
N LYS A 104 -1.28 5.95 -12.15
CA LYS A 104 -0.77 5.35 -13.37
C LYS A 104 0.66 5.85 -13.56
N GLU A 105 1.60 4.92 -13.71
CA GLU A 105 2.94 5.27 -14.18
C GLU A 105 2.83 5.77 -15.62
N LEU A 106 3.35 6.97 -15.86
CA LEU A 106 3.31 7.59 -17.18
C LEU A 106 4.58 7.31 -17.97
N ASP A 107 5.73 7.39 -17.31
CA ASP A 107 7.05 7.14 -17.86
C ASP A 107 8.07 6.96 -16.72
N GLY A 108 9.29 6.54 -17.05
CA GLY A 108 10.42 6.41 -16.13
C GLY A 108 11.74 6.74 -16.80
N GLU A 109 12.62 7.42 -16.08
CA GLU A 109 13.97 7.71 -16.56
C GLU A 109 15.00 7.00 -15.68
N GLU A 110 15.89 6.25 -16.30
CA GLU A 110 17.03 5.63 -15.63
C GLU A 110 18.10 6.69 -15.30
N ARG A 111 18.58 6.68 -14.05
CA ARG A 111 19.71 7.50 -13.59
C ARG A 111 20.74 6.61 -12.89
N GLY A 112 21.84 6.31 -13.58
CA GLY A 112 22.81 5.27 -13.17
C GLY A 112 22.53 3.94 -13.89
N LYS A 113 23.17 2.85 -13.49
CA LYS A 113 22.85 1.50 -14.02
C LYS A 113 21.83 0.84 -13.10
N VAL A 114 20.56 0.93 -13.48
CA VAL A 114 19.40 0.37 -12.78
C VAL A 114 19.04 -0.99 -13.36
N PHE A 115 19.14 -1.15 -14.68
CA PHE A 115 18.88 -2.42 -15.36
C PHE A 115 20.18 -3.14 -15.72
N ASP A 116 20.20 -4.45 -15.49
CA ASP A 116 21.24 -5.36 -16.02
C ASP A 116 20.56 -6.28 -17.03
N LEU A 117 20.27 -5.69 -18.20
CA LEU A 117 19.71 -6.39 -19.35
C LEU A 117 20.86 -6.56 -20.36
N ASP A 118 21.01 -7.79 -20.88
CA ASP A 118 22.03 -8.16 -21.86
C ASP A 118 21.89 -7.41 -23.21
#